data_AF-A0A2N3N845-F1
#
_entry.id   AF-A0A2N3N845-F1
#
_cell.length_a   1.000
_cell.length_b   1.000
_cell.length_c   1.000
_cell.angle_alpha   90.00
_cell.angle_beta   90.00
_cell.angle_gamma   90.00
#
_symmetry.space_group_name_H-M   'P 1'
#
loop_
_entity.id
_entity.type
_entity.pdbx_description
1 polymer ?
#
loop_
_entity_poly.entity_id
_entity_poly.type
_entity_poly.pdbx_seq_one_letter_code
_entity_poly.pdbx_strand_id
1 'polypeptide(L)'
;MTIGEAEKNVATADPISKAAVDAARRHIYYAHERGERFNITALHRMNLHYMRKRLIDETAVILKKGEMDDENSKTLTSLIRDYCTAVRDREYMRASAYPDWQDCLFHLKSERPMERDLLNYFKECGVQPEEAVLVHEDQLMPALPGGPWDYWPLWRMKRERYSLAILGAVILNVPMVIMVLVPTPVVSLVTVVVCTMLFAVASAYFSPSKLPIELLVATAAYAAVLVVFVGSATESTAK
;
A
#
# COMPACT_ATOMS: atom_id res chain seq x y z
N MET A 1 42.29 -24.00 -16.35
CA MET A 1 41.19 -23.22 -16.97
C MET A 1 40.84 -22.14 -15.98
N THR A 2 41.15 -20.91 -16.36
CA THR A 2 41.57 -19.80 -15.50
C THR A 2 40.39 -19.03 -14.94
N ILE A 3 40.48 -18.69 -13.64
CA ILE A 3 39.64 -17.76 -12.87
C ILE A 3 39.62 -16.34 -13.50
N GLY A 4 40.44 -16.07 -14.52
CA GLY A 4 40.55 -14.80 -15.23
C GLY A 4 39.56 -14.52 -16.37
N GLU A 5 38.59 -15.41 -16.65
CA GLU A 5 37.52 -15.13 -17.64
C GLU A 5 36.24 -14.54 -17.01
N ALA A 6 36.06 -14.63 -15.69
CA ALA A 6 34.92 -14.03 -15.01
C ALA A 6 35.06 -12.51 -14.82
N GLU A 7 36.29 -11.97 -14.81
CA GLU A 7 36.55 -10.52 -14.66
C GLU A 7 36.43 -9.72 -15.98
N LYS A 8 36.39 -10.38 -17.14
CA LYS A 8 36.35 -9.69 -18.45
C LYS A 8 34.96 -9.26 -18.92
N ASN A 9 33.91 -9.62 -18.18
CA ASN A 9 32.52 -9.20 -18.44
C ASN A 9 32.00 -8.15 -17.45
N VAL A 10 32.87 -7.44 -16.73
CA VAL A 10 32.52 -6.14 -16.14
C VAL A 10 32.48 -5.08 -17.26
N ALA A 11 31.63 -5.32 -18.25
CA ALA A 11 31.24 -4.34 -19.25
C ALA A 11 30.52 -3.22 -18.49
N THR A 12 31.20 -2.09 -18.28
CA THR A 12 30.67 -0.78 -17.86
C THR A 12 29.30 -0.87 -17.17
N ALA A 13 29.28 -1.31 -15.91
CA ALA A 13 28.05 -1.45 -15.15
C ALA A 13 27.30 -0.11 -15.18
N ASP A 14 26.07 -0.13 -15.72
CA ASP A 14 25.22 1.04 -15.81
C ASP A 14 25.11 1.72 -14.42
N PRO A 15 25.44 3.01 -14.31
CA PRO A 15 25.49 3.70 -13.02
C PRO A 15 24.15 3.66 -12.29
N ILE A 16 23.02 3.64 -13.03
CA ILE A 16 21.67 3.56 -12.45
C ILE A 16 21.45 2.19 -11.81
N SER A 17 21.80 1.10 -12.51
CA SER A 17 21.71 -0.25 -11.98
C SER A 17 22.60 -0.44 -10.74
N LYS A 18 23.81 0.11 -10.75
CA LYS A 18 24.71 0.02 -9.58
C LYS A 18 24.14 0.76 -8.37
N ALA A 19 23.70 2.01 -8.56
CA ALA A 19 23.10 2.80 -7.49
C ALA A 19 21.83 2.14 -6.92
N ALA A 20 21.02 1.48 -7.76
CA ALA A 20 19.85 0.74 -7.32
C ALA A 20 20.21 -0.48 -6.46
N VAL A 21 21.25 -1.23 -6.83
CA VAL A 21 21.74 -2.37 -6.04
C VAL A 21 22.33 -1.88 -4.70
N ASP A 22 23.12 -0.82 -4.73
CA ASP A 22 23.73 -0.24 -3.53
C ASP A 22 22.66 0.28 -2.55
N ALA A 23 21.64 0.99 -3.05
CA ALA A 23 20.49 1.43 -2.26
C ALA A 23 19.65 0.25 -1.72
N ALA A 24 19.60 -0.86 -2.45
CA ALA A 24 18.81 -2.03 -2.09
C ALA A 24 19.50 -2.93 -1.06
N ARG A 25 20.84 -3.06 -1.09
CA ARG A 25 21.62 -3.99 -0.24
C ARG A 25 21.22 -3.92 1.23
N ARG A 26 21.20 -2.70 1.78
CA ARG A 26 20.82 -2.40 3.17
C ARG A 26 19.39 -2.79 3.56
N HIS A 27 18.49 -2.90 2.58
CA HIS A 27 17.11 -3.33 2.82
C HIS A 27 16.89 -4.80 2.50
N ILE A 28 17.71 -5.40 1.64
CA ILE A 28 17.60 -6.79 1.20
C ILE A 28 18.19 -7.73 2.24
N TYR A 29 19.42 -7.52 2.70
CA TYR A 29 20.09 -8.42 3.63
C TYR A 29 20.82 -7.61 4.70
N TYR A 30 20.33 -7.67 5.94
CA TYR A 30 20.84 -6.86 7.03
C TYR A 30 20.87 -7.61 8.37
N ALA A 31 21.78 -7.19 9.24
CA ALA A 31 21.92 -7.68 10.60
C ALA A 31 20.91 -6.95 11.52
N HIS A 32 20.14 -7.69 12.30
CA HIS A 32 19.25 -7.15 13.33
C HIS A 32 19.66 -7.73 14.69
N GLU A 33 19.33 -7.05 15.79
CA GLU A 33 19.57 -7.50 17.18
C GLU A 33 19.22 -8.98 17.46
N ARG A 34 18.19 -9.53 16.80
CA ARG A 34 17.75 -10.92 17.01
C ARG A 34 18.37 -11.93 16.03
N GLY A 35 19.17 -11.44 15.09
CA GLY A 35 19.75 -12.23 14.01
C GLY A 35 19.57 -11.58 12.64
N GLU A 36 20.09 -12.23 11.62
CA GLU A 36 20.09 -11.73 10.25
C GLU A 36 18.70 -11.83 9.61
N ARG A 37 18.42 -10.89 8.70
CA ARG A 37 17.16 -10.73 7.99
C ARG A 37 17.40 -10.64 6.51
N PHE A 38 16.58 -11.34 5.73
CA PHE A 38 16.52 -11.14 4.28
C PHE A 38 15.09 -10.78 3.83
N ASN A 39 14.94 -9.63 3.17
CA ASN A 39 13.66 -9.06 2.77
C ASN A 39 13.43 -9.21 1.27
N ILE A 40 12.54 -10.13 0.91
CA ILE A 40 12.16 -10.39 -0.49
C ILE A 40 11.37 -9.20 -1.07
N THR A 41 10.64 -8.44 -0.26
CA THR A 41 9.96 -7.21 -0.72
C THR A 41 10.96 -6.15 -1.15
N ALA A 42 12.10 -6.00 -0.45
CA ALA A 42 13.16 -5.10 -0.87
C ALA A 42 13.78 -5.52 -2.20
N LEU A 43 14.00 -6.83 -2.39
CA LEU A 43 14.46 -7.38 -3.66
C LEU A 43 13.48 -7.09 -4.80
N HIS A 44 12.18 -7.24 -4.55
CA HIS A 44 11.14 -6.92 -5.53
C HIS A 44 11.09 -5.44 -5.90
N ARG A 45 11.32 -4.53 -4.95
CA ARG A 45 11.42 -3.08 -5.22
C ARG A 45 12.63 -2.75 -6.11
N MET A 46 13.76 -3.41 -5.89
CA MET A 46 14.93 -3.29 -6.76
C MET A 46 14.59 -3.77 -8.19
N ASN A 47 13.92 -4.91 -8.31
CA ASN A 47 13.46 -5.44 -9.60
C ASN A 47 12.50 -4.46 -10.32
N LEU A 48 11.54 -3.88 -9.60
CA LEU A 48 10.64 -2.86 -10.14
C LEU A 48 11.38 -1.63 -10.66
N HIS A 49 12.43 -1.17 -9.97
CA HIS A 49 13.27 -0.08 -10.46
C HIS A 49 13.94 -0.45 -11.78
N TYR A 50 14.48 -1.66 -11.89
CA TYR A 50 15.09 -2.15 -13.12
C TYR A 50 14.09 -2.28 -14.28
N MET A 51 12.87 -2.75 -14.01
CA MET A 51 11.79 -2.78 -15.01
C MET A 51 11.42 -1.39 -15.53
N ARG A 52 11.35 -0.38 -14.65
CA ARG A 52 11.12 1.03 -15.05
C ARG A 52 12.23 1.53 -15.96
N LYS A 53 13.49 1.22 -15.63
CA LYS A 53 14.62 1.59 -16.46
C LYS A 53 14.50 0.97 -17.86
N ARG A 54 14.24 -0.33 -17.95
CA ARG A 54 14.03 -1.02 -19.24
C ARG A 54 12.91 -0.39 -20.07
N LEU A 55 11.78 -0.04 -19.44
CA LEU A 55 10.69 0.67 -20.11
C LEU A 55 11.16 2.03 -20.68
N ILE A 56 11.92 2.79 -19.91
CA ILE A 56 12.47 4.09 -20.33
C ILE A 56 13.48 3.91 -21.47
N ASP A 57 14.36 2.91 -21.38
CA ASP A 57 15.37 2.62 -22.40
C ASP A 57 14.72 2.30 -23.75
N GLU A 58 13.72 1.41 -23.77
CA GLU A 58 12.96 1.09 -24.99
C GLU A 58 12.17 2.29 -25.52
N THR A 59 11.53 3.05 -24.63
CA THR A 59 10.79 4.25 -25.01
C THR A 59 11.75 5.29 -25.63
N ALA A 60 12.96 5.43 -25.09
CA ALA A 60 13.97 6.34 -25.63
C ALA A 60 14.44 5.92 -27.04
N VAL A 61 14.53 4.63 -27.33
CA VAL A 61 14.83 4.12 -28.68
C VAL A 61 13.72 4.49 -29.66
N ILE A 62 12.45 4.23 -29.30
CA ILE A 62 11.29 4.56 -30.14
C ILE A 62 11.21 6.07 -30.40
N LEU A 63 11.37 6.89 -29.37
CA LEU A 63 11.32 8.35 -29.49
C LEU A 63 12.47 8.91 -30.32
N LYS A 64 13.68 8.33 -30.24
CA LYS A 64 14.81 8.71 -31.10
C LYS A 64 14.61 8.32 -32.55
N LYS A 65 13.99 7.15 -32.79
CA LYS A 65 13.67 6.64 -34.12
C LYS A 65 12.56 7.47 -34.78
N GLY A 66 11.62 8.00 -34.00
CA GLY A 66 10.50 8.83 -34.47
C GLY A 66 9.35 8.04 -35.09
N GLU A 67 9.45 6.71 -35.13
CA GLU A 67 8.42 5.79 -35.60
C GLU A 67 8.33 4.57 -34.67
N MET A 68 7.13 4.01 -34.54
CA MET A 68 6.88 2.78 -33.79
C MET A 68 6.58 1.67 -34.78
N ASP A 69 7.45 0.66 -34.82
CA ASP A 69 7.23 -0.56 -35.60
C ASP A 69 6.54 -1.65 -34.77
N ASP A 70 6.12 -2.73 -35.45
CA ASP A 70 5.42 -3.85 -34.83
C ASP A 70 6.27 -4.58 -33.79
N GLU A 71 7.60 -4.61 -33.94
CA GLU A 71 8.51 -5.28 -33.01
C GLU A 71 8.63 -4.50 -31.71
N ASN A 72 8.93 -3.20 -31.79
CA ASN A 72 8.99 -2.30 -30.65
C ASN A 72 7.65 -2.23 -29.92
N SER A 73 6.53 -2.21 -30.67
CA SER A 73 5.18 -2.26 -30.11
C SER A 73 4.94 -3.53 -29.28
N LYS A 74 5.34 -4.71 -29.80
CA LYS A 74 5.23 -6.00 -29.09
C LYS A 74 6.10 -6.02 -27.84
N THR A 75 7.35 -5.60 -27.94
CA THR A 75 8.31 -5.56 -26.82
C THR A 75 7.82 -4.63 -25.72
N LEU A 76 7.42 -3.40 -26.08
CA LEU A 76 6.90 -2.42 -25.13
C LEU A 76 5.61 -2.92 -24.45
N THR A 77 4.70 -3.53 -25.21
CA THR A 77 3.48 -4.14 -24.66
C THR A 77 3.79 -5.25 -23.66
N SER A 78 4.78 -6.09 -23.95
CA SER A 78 5.23 -7.14 -23.02
C SER A 78 5.82 -6.54 -21.74
N LEU A 79 6.71 -5.56 -21.87
CA LEU A 79 7.35 -4.92 -20.71
C LEU A 79 6.33 -4.19 -19.82
N ILE A 80 5.35 -3.50 -20.41
CA ILE A 80 4.28 -2.85 -19.67
C ILE A 80 3.44 -3.90 -18.93
N ARG A 81 3.11 -5.02 -19.58
CA ARG A 81 2.38 -6.12 -18.95
C ARG A 81 3.14 -6.70 -17.75
N ASP A 82 4.43 -6.97 -17.92
CA ASP A 82 5.29 -7.53 -16.87
C ASP A 82 5.42 -6.55 -15.70
N TYR A 83 5.62 -5.25 -16.00
CA TYR A 83 5.66 -4.21 -14.98
C TYR A 83 4.35 -4.09 -14.22
N CYS A 84 3.20 -4.07 -14.92
CA CYS A 84 1.88 -4.02 -14.28
C CYS A 84 1.60 -5.27 -13.42
N THR A 85 2.12 -6.43 -13.81
CA THR A 85 2.04 -7.65 -13.01
C THR A 85 2.92 -7.53 -11.76
N ALA A 86 4.16 -7.10 -11.91
CA ALA A 86 5.06 -6.87 -10.77
C ALA A 86 4.51 -5.83 -9.78
N VAL A 87 3.82 -4.78 -10.27
CA VAL A 87 3.13 -3.81 -9.41
C VAL A 87 1.98 -4.47 -8.64
N ARG A 88 1.19 -5.34 -9.28
CA ARG A 88 0.11 -6.09 -8.60
C ARG A 88 0.67 -7.07 -7.56
N ASP A 89 1.74 -7.79 -7.90
CA ASP A 89 2.42 -8.71 -6.99
C ASP A 89 2.99 -7.97 -5.78
N ARG A 90 3.49 -6.74 -5.99
CA ARG A 90 3.93 -5.88 -4.88
C ARG A 90 2.79 -5.55 -3.92
N GLU A 91 1.61 -5.20 -4.43
CA GLU A 91 0.45 -4.94 -3.56
C GLU A 91 0.01 -6.20 -2.80
N TYR A 92 0.10 -7.38 -3.43
CA TYR A 92 -0.14 -8.67 -2.76
C TYR A 92 0.87 -8.96 -1.65
N MET A 93 2.17 -8.80 -1.94
CA MET A 93 3.25 -8.98 -0.94
C MET A 93 3.05 -8.03 0.23
N ARG A 94 2.69 -6.77 -0.06
CA ARG A 94 2.42 -5.75 0.95
C ARG A 94 1.23 -6.15 1.82
N ALA A 95 0.10 -6.54 1.24
CA ALA A 95 -1.09 -6.97 1.97
C ALA A 95 -0.82 -8.18 2.88
N SER A 96 -0.02 -9.14 2.41
CA SER A 96 0.31 -10.37 3.11
C SER A 96 1.33 -10.20 4.25
N ALA A 97 2.16 -9.15 4.19
CA ALA A 97 3.16 -8.88 5.23
C ALA A 97 2.57 -8.27 6.52
N TYR A 98 1.37 -7.71 6.46
CA TYR A 98 0.77 -6.95 7.57
C TYR A 98 0.21 -7.74 8.77
N PRO A 99 -0.42 -8.93 8.61
CA PRO A 99 -1.09 -9.59 9.73
C PRO A 99 -0.12 -10.18 10.76
N ASP A 100 1.05 -10.67 10.30
CA ASP A 100 1.97 -11.38 11.18
C ASP A 100 3.43 -11.19 10.73
N TRP A 101 4.09 -10.17 11.28
CA TRP A 101 5.52 -9.97 11.03
C TRP A 101 6.35 -11.16 11.53
N GLN A 102 5.86 -11.91 12.52
CA GLN A 102 6.57 -13.08 13.01
C GLN A 102 6.57 -14.20 12.00
N ASP A 103 5.50 -14.35 11.20
CA ASP A 103 5.28 -15.42 10.21
C ASP A 103 5.24 -14.97 8.75
N CYS A 104 5.67 -13.74 8.45
CA CYS A 104 5.69 -13.23 7.08
C CYS A 104 6.61 -14.08 6.18
N LEU A 105 6.02 -14.67 5.13
CA LEU A 105 6.70 -15.50 4.14
C LEU A 105 7.76 -14.72 3.32
N PHE A 106 7.59 -13.41 3.18
CA PHE A 106 8.49 -12.55 2.40
C PHE A 106 9.71 -12.05 3.20
N HIS A 107 9.82 -12.46 4.47
CA HIS A 107 10.92 -12.09 5.36
C HIS A 107 11.57 -13.35 5.92
N LEU A 108 12.78 -13.64 5.42
CA LEU A 108 13.62 -14.72 5.90
C LEU A 108 14.39 -14.28 7.14
N LYS A 109 14.57 -15.21 8.07
CA LYS A 109 15.03 -14.98 9.42
C LYS A 109 16.01 -16.07 9.85
N SER A 110 17.18 -15.68 10.33
CA SER A 110 18.17 -16.64 10.83
C SER A 110 17.71 -17.47 12.04
N GLU A 111 16.65 -17.07 12.75
CA GLU A 111 16.08 -17.83 13.86
C GLU A 111 15.35 -19.09 13.38
N ARG A 112 14.83 -19.11 12.13
CA ARG A 112 14.16 -20.28 11.57
C ARG A 112 15.21 -21.20 10.92
N PRO A 113 15.25 -22.50 11.26
CA PRO A 113 16.34 -23.38 10.84
C PRO A 113 16.45 -23.50 9.31
N MET A 114 15.32 -23.69 8.61
CA MET A 114 15.33 -23.79 7.14
C MET A 114 15.77 -22.50 6.45
N GLU A 115 15.44 -21.35 7.03
CA GLU A 115 15.82 -20.05 6.46
C GLU A 115 17.27 -19.70 6.77
N ARG A 116 17.78 -20.15 7.93
CA ARG A 116 19.19 -20.04 8.29
C ARG A 116 20.08 -20.73 7.25
N ASP A 117 19.69 -21.89 6.75
CA ASP A 117 20.44 -22.60 5.71
C ASP A 117 20.51 -21.78 4.41
N LEU A 118 19.40 -21.12 4.03
CA LEU A 118 19.37 -20.21 2.88
C LEU A 118 20.26 -18.97 3.09
N LEU A 119 20.26 -18.40 4.30
CA LEU A 119 21.12 -17.25 4.63
C LEU A 119 22.60 -17.65 4.68
N ASN A 120 22.91 -18.85 5.17
CA ASN A 120 24.28 -19.39 5.16
C ASN A 120 24.78 -19.62 3.74
N TYR A 121 23.94 -20.15 2.84
CA TYR A 121 24.27 -20.24 1.42
C TYR A 121 24.60 -18.87 0.80
N PHE A 122 23.86 -17.82 1.19
CA PHE A 122 24.13 -16.46 0.72
C PHE A 122 25.50 -15.94 1.19
N LYS A 123 25.93 -16.30 2.40
CA LYS A 123 27.28 -16.01 2.92
C LYS A 123 28.36 -16.80 2.20
N GLU A 124 28.12 -18.07 1.90
CA GLU A 124 29.06 -18.91 1.14
C GLU A 124 29.30 -18.32 -0.26
N CYS A 125 28.31 -17.65 -0.84
CA CYS A 125 28.43 -16.88 -2.07
C CYS A 125 29.19 -15.54 -1.91
N GLY A 126 29.69 -15.23 -0.72
CA GLY A 126 30.47 -14.02 -0.43
C GLY A 126 29.62 -12.77 -0.16
N VAL A 127 28.31 -12.90 0.04
CA VAL A 127 27.44 -11.76 0.37
C VAL A 127 27.25 -11.67 1.88
N GLN A 128 27.73 -10.57 2.45
CA GLN A 128 27.61 -10.29 3.89
C GLN A 128 26.39 -9.43 4.19
N PRO A 129 25.79 -9.56 5.39
CA PRO A 129 24.69 -8.70 5.80
C PRO A 129 25.19 -7.29 6.06
N GLU A 130 24.43 -6.30 5.59
CA GLU A 130 24.67 -4.90 5.95
C GLU A 130 24.26 -4.62 7.40
N GLU A 131 24.83 -3.57 7.99
CA GLU A 131 24.40 -3.12 9.31
C GLU A 131 23.00 -2.49 9.24
N ALA A 132 22.14 -2.78 10.22
CA ALA A 132 20.83 -2.14 10.29
C ALA A 132 20.97 -0.64 10.54
N VAL A 133 20.57 0.16 9.56
CA VAL A 133 20.56 1.62 9.65
C VAL A 133 19.33 2.10 10.43
N LEU A 134 19.51 3.13 11.26
CA LEU A 134 18.43 3.76 11.99
C LEU A 134 17.42 4.39 11.02
N VAL A 135 16.12 4.30 11.36
CA VAL A 135 15.01 4.77 10.49
C VAL A 135 15.18 6.23 10.04
N HIS A 136 15.74 7.09 10.90
CA HIS A 136 15.93 8.50 10.57
C HIS A 136 17.04 8.74 9.54
N GLU A 137 18.18 8.06 9.70
CA GLU A 137 19.31 8.13 8.78
C GLU A 137 18.93 7.55 7.42
N ASP A 138 18.13 6.50 7.44
CA ASP A 138 17.65 5.82 6.26
C ASP A 138 16.74 6.70 5.37
N GLN A 139 15.96 7.60 5.98
CA GLN A 139 15.12 8.56 5.24
C GLN A 139 15.93 9.59 4.44
N LEU A 140 17.19 9.82 4.80
CA LEU A 140 18.07 10.79 4.14
C LEU A 140 18.80 10.18 2.93
N MET A 141 18.70 8.87 2.74
CA MET A 141 19.42 8.14 1.69
C MET A 141 18.54 7.89 0.46
N PRO A 142 19.15 7.61 -0.71
CA PRO A 142 18.39 7.26 -1.91
C PRO A 142 17.46 6.06 -1.66
N ALA A 143 16.16 6.27 -1.87
CA ALA A 143 15.16 5.25 -1.64
C ALA A 143 14.77 4.54 -2.95
N LEU A 144 14.52 3.23 -2.84
CA LEU A 144 13.86 2.49 -3.90
C LEU A 144 12.41 2.99 -4.09
N PRO A 145 11.77 2.74 -5.26
CA PRO A 145 10.36 3.02 -5.46
C PRO A 145 9.49 2.47 -4.33
N GLY A 146 8.64 3.32 -3.75
CA GLY A 146 7.82 2.98 -2.57
C GLY A 146 8.43 3.42 -1.23
N GLY A 147 9.63 4.01 -1.23
CA GLY A 147 10.30 4.51 -0.03
C GLY A 147 11.19 3.45 0.64
N PRO A 148 11.80 3.76 1.80
CA PRO A 148 12.84 2.92 2.39
C PRO A 148 12.31 1.59 2.94
N TRP A 149 11.10 1.62 3.52
CA TRP A 149 10.46 0.42 4.08
C TRP A 149 9.13 0.06 3.43
N ASP A 150 8.52 0.90 2.59
CA ASP A 150 7.28 0.60 1.83
C ASP A 150 6.08 0.02 2.64
N TYR A 151 6.15 0.11 3.96
CA TYR A 151 5.09 -0.24 4.88
C TYR A 151 4.64 1.04 5.59
N TRP A 152 3.39 1.44 5.40
CA TRP A 152 2.79 2.49 6.22
C TRP A 152 2.76 1.98 7.68
N PRO A 153 3.14 2.80 8.68
CA PRO A 153 3.19 2.32 10.06
C PRO A 153 1.80 1.86 10.50
N LEU A 154 1.74 0.68 11.13
CA LEU A 154 0.52 -0.02 11.58
C LEU A 154 -0.47 0.89 12.34
N TRP A 155 0.01 1.94 13.00
CA TRP A 155 -0.83 2.90 13.74
C TRP A 155 -1.72 3.73 12.80
N ARG A 156 -1.28 4.08 11.59
CA ARG A 156 -2.05 4.94 10.68
C ARG A 156 -3.27 4.22 10.11
N MET A 157 -3.14 2.95 9.70
CA MET A 157 -4.28 2.15 9.22
C MET A 157 -5.21 1.71 10.35
N LYS A 158 -4.69 1.39 11.55
CA LYS A 158 -5.54 1.20 12.74
C LYS A 158 -6.33 2.49 13.03
N ARG A 159 -5.67 3.66 12.99
CA ARG A 159 -6.35 4.95 13.18
C ARG A 159 -7.44 5.20 12.15
N GLU A 160 -7.23 4.90 10.88
CA GLU A 160 -8.25 5.08 9.83
C GLU A 160 -9.49 4.18 10.06
N ARG A 161 -9.28 2.91 10.45
CA ARG A 161 -10.38 1.99 10.77
C ARG A 161 -11.13 2.41 12.04
N TYR A 162 -10.42 2.76 13.10
CA TYR A 162 -11.04 3.27 14.33
C TYR A 162 -11.71 4.62 14.10
N SER A 163 -11.15 5.52 13.30
CA SER A 163 -11.75 6.82 13.01
C SER A 163 -13.03 6.67 12.21
N LEU A 164 -13.08 5.77 11.23
CA LEU A 164 -14.32 5.49 10.47
C LEU A 164 -15.39 4.86 11.36
N ALA A 165 -15.02 3.94 12.26
CA ALA A 165 -15.95 3.32 13.20
C ALA A 165 -16.52 4.35 14.20
N ILE A 166 -15.66 5.20 14.77
CA ILE A 166 -16.08 6.27 15.70
C ILE A 166 -16.93 7.30 14.97
N LEU A 167 -16.53 7.73 13.77
CA LEU A 167 -17.28 8.69 12.96
C LEU A 167 -18.68 8.14 12.61
N GLY A 168 -18.77 6.88 12.19
CA GLY A 168 -20.05 6.22 11.93
C GLY A 168 -20.94 6.15 13.17
N ALA A 169 -20.36 5.83 14.34
CA ALA A 169 -21.09 5.81 15.60
C ALA A 169 -21.61 7.21 15.99
N VAL A 170 -20.79 8.26 15.83
CA VAL A 170 -21.20 9.64 16.14
C VAL A 170 -22.32 10.09 15.19
N ILE A 171 -22.18 9.85 13.88
CA ILE A 171 -23.18 10.24 12.88
C ILE A 171 -24.54 9.60 13.15
N LEU A 172 -24.59 8.35 13.61
CA LEU A 172 -25.84 7.65 13.93
C LEU A 172 -26.43 8.07 15.29
N ASN A 173 -25.61 8.27 16.32
CA ASN A 173 -26.10 8.57 17.66
C ASN A 173 -26.54 10.02 17.86
N VAL A 174 -25.87 10.99 17.22
CA VAL A 174 -26.20 12.42 17.37
C VAL A 174 -27.67 12.73 17.05
N PRO A 175 -28.23 12.35 15.88
CA PRO A 175 -29.64 12.63 15.58
C PRO A 175 -30.61 11.91 16.53
N MET A 176 -30.26 10.70 16.99
CA MET A 176 -31.07 9.97 17.97
C MET A 176 -31.12 10.72 19.31
N VAL A 177 -29.98 11.22 19.80
CA VAL A 177 -29.91 12.00 21.04
C VAL A 177 -30.71 13.30 20.92
N ILE A 178 -30.63 14.01 19.79
CA ILE A 178 -31.38 15.25 19.57
C ILE A 178 -32.90 15.00 19.64
N MET A 179 -33.39 13.95 18.99
CA MET A 179 -34.82 13.61 18.98
C MET A 179 -35.35 13.21 20.37
N VAL A 180 -34.51 12.58 21.20
CA VAL A 180 -34.88 12.24 22.58
C VAL A 180 -34.88 13.48 23.49
N LEU A 181 -33.91 14.37 23.32
CA LEU A 181 -33.75 15.54 24.20
C LEU A 181 -34.77 16.65 23.90
N VAL A 182 -35.20 16.79 22.64
CA VAL A 182 -36.17 17.80 22.20
C VAL A 182 -37.34 17.13 21.49
N PRO A 183 -38.33 16.60 22.25
CA PRO A 183 -39.45 15.85 21.70
C PRO A 183 -40.49 16.78 21.07
N THR A 184 -40.12 17.40 19.95
CA THR A 184 -41.03 18.22 19.14
C THR A 184 -41.02 17.71 17.69
N PRO A 185 -42.19 17.60 17.04
CA PRO A 185 -42.28 17.01 15.70
C PRO A 185 -41.48 17.82 14.66
N VAL A 186 -41.43 19.14 14.84
CA VAL A 186 -40.68 20.06 13.96
C VAL A 186 -39.18 19.80 14.04
N VAL A 187 -38.62 19.65 15.25
CA VAL A 187 -37.17 19.42 15.43
C VAL A 187 -36.76 18.07 14.87
N SER A 188 -37.58 17.03 15.05
CA SER A 188 -37.30 15.71 14.48
C SER A 188 -37.23 15.73 12.95
N LEU A 189 -38.21 16.35 12.28
CA LEU A 189 -38.21 16.49 10.82
C LEU A 189 -37.00 17.27 10.30
N VAL A 190 -36.71 18.43 10.92
CA VAL A 190 -35.55 19.26 10.55
C VAL A 190 -34.25 18.50 10.74
N THR A 191 -34.11 17.77 11.85
CA THR A 191 -32.90 16.97 12.14
C THR A 191 -32.68 15.89 11.10
N VAL A 192 -33.73 15.17 10.65
CA VAL A 192 -33.59 14.15 9.60
C VAL A 192 -33.10 14.77 8.29
N VAL A 193 -33.73 15.85 7.83
CA VAL A 193 -33.37 16.48 6.55
C VAL A 193 -31.94 17.00 6.58
N VAL A 194 -31.54 17.70 7.65
CA VAL A 194 -30.18 18.25 7.78
C VAL A 194 -29.13 17.14 7.90
N CYS A 195 -29.34 16.15 8.77
CA CYS A 195 -28.38 15.07 8.98
C CYS A 195 -28.24 14.16 7.74
N THR A 196 -29.32 13.87 7.01
CA THR A 196 -29.26 13.08 5.76
C THR A 196 -28.51 13.82 4.67
N MET A 197 -28.76 15.13 4.50
CA MET A 197 -28.04 15.96 3.54
C MET A 197 -26.54 16.04 3.86
N LEU A 198 -26.18 16.27 5.13
CA LEU A 198 -24.78 16.28 5.57
C LEU A 198 -24.09 14.93 5.34
N PHE A 199 -24.77 13.82 5.63
CA PHE A 199 -24.25 12.49 5.35
C PHE A 199 -24.03 12.24 3.84
N ALA A 200 -24.97 12.66 2.99
CA ALA A 200 -24.85 12.55 1.54
C ALA A 200 -23.65 13.36 1.00
N VAL A 201 -23.50 14.61 1.43
CA VAL A 201 -22.37 15.47 1.01
C VAL A 201 -21.04 14.92 1.53
N ALA A 202 -20.98 14.52 2.80
CA ALA A 202 -19.77 13.96 3.40
C ALA A 202 -19.36 12.65 2.69
N SER A 203 -20.31 11.74 2.45
CA SER A 203 -20.02 10.47 1.79
C SER A 203 -19.57 10.66 0.32
N ALA A 204 -20.14 11.63 -0.40
CA ALA A 204 -19.69 11.98 -1.74
C ALA A 204 -18.28 12.56 -1.76
N TYR A 205 -17.93 13.40 -0.78
CA TYR A 205 -16.59 14.01 -0.70
C TYR A 205 -15.51 13.02 -0.27
N PHE A 206 -15.80 12.17 0.73
CA PHE A 206 -14.81 11.22 1.27
C PHE A 206 -14.63 9.95 0.44
N SER A 207 -15.58 9.60 -0.44
CA SER A 207 -15.52 8.39 -1.27
C SER A 207 -15.64 8.67 -2.76
N PRO A 208 -14.69 9.41 -3.38
CA PRO A 208 -14.74 9.74 -4.81
C PRO A 208 -14.59 8.51 -5.73
N SER A 209 -14.15 7.37 -5.19
CA SER A 209 -13.94 6.13 -5.95
C SER A 209 -15.12 5.16 -5.91
N LYS A 210 -16.18 5.43 -5.15
CA LYS A 210 -17.35 4.54 -5.07
C LYS A 210 -18.34 4.80 -6.21
N LEU A 211 -19.02 3.73 -6.63
CA LEU A 211 -20.07 3.83 -7.64
C LEU A 211 -21.23 4.71 -7.11
N PRO A 212 -21.83 5.58 -7.94
CA PRO A 212 -22.93 6.45 -7.51
C PRO A 212 -24.11 5.70 -6.86
N ILE A 213 -24.36 4.45 -7.27
CA ILE A 213 -25.44 3.62 -6.73
C ILE A 213 -25.18 3.18 -5.28
N GLU A 214 -23.92 2.95 -4.90
CA GLU A 214 -23.58 2.57 -3.52
C GLU A 214 -23.83 3.73 -2.55
N LEU A 215 -23.56 4.96 -3.00
CA LEU A 215 -23.85 6.18 -2.24
C LEU A 215 -25.36 6.36 -2.07
N LEU A 216 -26.15 6.09 -3.11
CA LEU A 216 -27.61 6.16 -3.05
C LEU A 216 -28.19 5.11 -2.07
N VAL A 217 -27.68 3.87 -2.10
CA VAL A 217 -28.10 2.81 -1.16
C VAL A 217 -27.72 3.17 0.29
N ALA A 218 -26.51 3.68 0.51
CA ALA A 218 -26.06 4.08 1.85
C ALA A 218 -26.87 5.26 2.41
N THR A 219 -27.17 6.26 1.59
CA THR A 219 -27.99 7.41 2.00
C THR A 219 -29.45 7.02 2.24
N ALA A 220 -30.02 6.14 1.42
CA ALA A 220 -31.36 5.59 1.64
C ALA A 220 -31.43 4.78 2.94
N ALA A 221 -30.44 3.93 3.21
CA ALA A 221 -30.37 3.17 4.46
C ALA A 221 -30.28 4.10 5.69
N TYR A 222 -29.45 5.14 5.62
CA TYR A 222 -29.32 6.13 6.69
C TYR A 222 -30.63 6.89 6.93
N ALA A 223 -31.31 7.34 5.86
CA ALA A 223 -32.60 8.01 5.96
C ALA A 223 -33.67 7.09 6.56
N ALA A 224 -33.73 5.82 6.16
CA ALA A 224 -34.67 4.85 6.70
C ALA A 224 -34.53 4.68 8.22
N VAL A 225 -33.29 4.56 8.72
CA VAL A 225 -33.03 4.47 10.16
C VAL A 225 -33.55 5.70 10.90
N LEU A 226 -33.30 6.90 10.39
CA LEU A 226 -33.77 8.14 11.03
C LEU A 226 -35.29 8.29 11.00
N VAL A 227 -35.95 7.90 9.92
CA VAL A 227 -37.41 7.99 9.77
C VAL A 227 -38.14 7.10 10.78
N VAL A 228 -37.59 5.91 11.10
CA VAL A 228 -38.16 5.02 12.14
C VAL A 228 -38.23 5.75 13.50
N PHE A 229 -37.22 6.52 13.85
CA PHE A 229 -37.21 7.27 15.11
C PHE A 229 -38.20 8.43 15.12
N VAL A 230 -38.40 9.12 13.99
CA VAL A 230 -39.43 10.16 13.87
C VAL A 230 -40.83 9.58 14.09
N GLY A 231 -41.14 8.43 13.50
CA GLY A 231 -42.43 7.76 13.66
C GLY A 231 -42.73 7.42 15.13
N SER A 232 -41.74 6.93 15.87
CA SER A 232 -41.89 6.63 17.30
C SER A 232 -42.09 7.88 18.17
N ALA A 233 -41.48 9.02 17.81
CA ALA A 233 -41.60 10.27 18.58
C ALA A 233 -43.00 10.90 18.46
N THR A 234 -43.64 10.78 17.29
CA THR A 234 -45.01 11.29 17.07
C THR A 234 -46.06 10.49 17.82
N GLU A 235 -45.86 9.16 17.99
CA GLU A 235 -46.78 8.34 18.78
C GLU A 235 -46.75 8.70 20.28
N SER A 236 -45.56 9.03 20.82
CA SER A 236 -45.42 9.42 22.22
C SER A 236 -46.08 10.76 22.55
N THR A 237 -46.29 11.65 21.58
CA THR A 237 -46.96 12.95 21.78
C THR A 237 -48.48 12.86 21.56
N ALA A 238 -48.97 11.75 21.01
CA ALA A 238 -50.39 11.50 20.78
C ALA A 238 -51.08 10.71 21.91
N LYS A 239 -50.31 10.22 22.90
CA LYS A 239 -50.81 9.68 24.18
C LYS A 239 -50.75 10.73 25.28
#